data_AF-A0A251TK13-F1
#
_entry.id   AF-A0A251TK13-F1
#
_cell.length_a   1.000
_cell.length_b   1.000
_cell.length_c   1.000
_cell.angle_alpha   90.00
_cell.angle_beta   90.00
_cell.angle_gamma   90.00
#
_symmetry.space_group_name_H-M   'P 1'
#
loop_
_entity.id
_entity.type
_entity.pdbx_description
1 polymer ?
#
loop_
_entity_poly.entity_id
_entity_poly.type
_entity_poly.pdbx_seq_one_letter_code
_entity_poly.pdbx_strand_id
1 'polypeptide(L)'
;MYILALFWFSLVYIYLINTITLAQPNFVFERCGTSKNYTINSTYRINLDATLSTLPTTNSGLGFFNFSTGEGNNAVNSIALCRGDVSPVTCSSCLNDSIVNIRKVCPDQKEAIGVYDFCLLHYSNNALLVYQEQEKEYFSQFNGRKTTDIDRFNNALRPLMDELRGAAAAGGPLLKFATGNRTGPDFDRIYGLVQCSPYLTEQECSECVEDEVSMIGIEDNGKIGGKIVLPTCYFRFEIYPFFDQNFRATPPPSFPPPPPPPSFPPPPPAGMTNIFL
;
A
#
# COMPACT_ATOMS: atom_id res chain seq x y z
N MET A 1 -54.94 -15.17 -19.33
CA MET A 1 -53.76 -15.95 -19.76
C MET A 1 -52.61 -15.06 -20.20
N TYR A 2 -52.82 -14.07 -21.09
CA TYR A 2 -51.77 -13.13 -21.54
C TYR A 2 -51.10 -12.28 -20.45
N ILE A 3 -51.85 -11.78 -19.47
CA ILE A 3 -51.31 -10.92 -18.39
C ILE A 3 -50.33 -11.71 -17.49
N LEU A 4 -50.64 -12.97 -17.18
CA LEU A 4 -49.78 -13.84 -16.40
C LEU A 4 -48.48 -14.18 -17.15
N ALA A 5 -48.55 -14.34 -18.48
CA ALA A 5 -47.37 -14.56 -19.31
C ALA A 5 -46.46 -13.32 -19.32
N LEU A 6 -47.01 -12.12 -19.46
CA LEU A 6 -46.23 -10.86 -19.42
C LEU A 6 -45.54 -10.66 -18.07
N PHE A 7 -46.21 -10.99 -16.96
CA PHE A 7 -45.63 -10.88 -15.63
C PHE A 7 -44.47 -11.87 -15.44
N TRP A 8 -44.62 -13.09 -15.97
CA TRP A 8 -43.56 -14.09 -15.92
C TRP A 8 -42.34 -13.70 -16.78
N PHE A 9 -42.56 -13.16 -17.99
CA PHE A 9 -41.46 -12.63 -18.81
C PHE A 9 -40.76 -11.44 -18.15
N SER A 10 -41.50 -10.57 -17.46
CA SER A 10 -40.92 -9.45 -16.71
C SER A 10 -40.07 -9.93 -15.53
N LEU A 11 -40.55 -10.92 -14.76
CA LEU A 11 -39.80 -11.50 -13.63
C LEU A 11 -38.55 -12.24 -14.11
N VAL A 12 -38.62 -12.97 -15.22
CA VAL A 12 -37.46 -13.64 -15.83
C VAL A 12 -36.46 -12.61 -16.36
N TYR A 13 -36.94 -11.53 -17.01
CA TYR A 13 -36.08 -10.44 -17.45
C TYR A 13 -35.37 -9.76 -16.28
N ILE A 14 -36.09 -9.44 -15.19
CA ILE A 14 -35.54 -8.88 -13.94
C ILE A 14 -34.52 -9.85 -13.31
N TYR A 15 -34.79 -11.15 -13.29
CA TYR A 15 -33.84 -12.15 -12.80
C TYR A 15 -32.56 -12.17 -13.66
N LEU A 16 -32.69 -12.10 -14.99
CA LEU A 16 -31.57 -12.11 -15.93
C LEU A 16 -30.70 -10.84 -15.87
N ILE A 17 -31.29 -9.65 -15.64
CA ILE A 17 -30.50 -8.41 -15.42
C ILE A 17 -29.82 -8.37 -14.05
N ASN A 18 -30.34 -9.08 -13.04
CA ASN A 18 -29.66 -9.23 -11.74
C ASN A 18 -28.54 -10.28 -11.78
N THR A 19 -28.48 -11.11 -12.84
CA THR A 19 -27.37 -12.03 -13.10
C THR A 19 -26.33 -11.44 -14.07
N ILE A 20 -26.14 -10.11 -14.08
CA ILE A 20 -24.87 -9.58 -14.58
C ILE A 20 -23.82 -10.02 -13.56
N THR A 21 -23.14 -11.13 -13.86
CA THR A 21 -21.85 -11.44 -13.25
C THR A 21 -20.96 -10.23 -13.51
N LEU A 22 -20.83 -9.35 -12.52
CA LEU A 22 -19.77 -8.35 -12.52
C LEU A 22 -18.47 -9.15 -12.54
N ALA A 23 -17.86 -9.26 -13.71
CA ALA A 23 -16.51 -9.79 -13.82
C ALA A 23 -15.64 -8.98 -12.86
N GLN A 24 -14.86 -9.69 -12.04
CA GLN A 24 -13.92 -9.02 -11.15
C GLN A 24 -12.98 -8.17 -12.02
N PRO A 25 -12.76 -6.89 -11.67
CA PRO A 25 -11.98 -5.99 -12.51
C PRO A 25 -10.59 -6.57 -12.74
N ASN A 26 -10.02 -6.36 -13.93
CA ASN A 26 -8.62 -6.73 -14.17
C ASN A 26 -7.70 -5.86 -13.33
N PHE A 27 -6.57 -6.41 -12.91
CA PHE A 27 -5.54 -5.62 -12.24
C PHE A 27 -5.12 -4.44 -13.11
N VAL A 28 -4.74 -3.34 -12.46
CA VAL A 28 -4.08 -2.21 -13.14
C VAL A 28 -2.64 -2.59 -13.47
N PHE A 29 -2.05 -3.41 -12.61
CA PHE A 29 -0.75 -4.03 -12.83
C PHE A 29 -0.70 -5.39 -12.13
N GLU A 30 -0.13 -6.36 -12.83
CA GLU A 30 0.15 -7.68 -12.31
C GLU A 30 1.56 -8.10 -12.70
N ARG A 31 2.13 -8.99 -11.90
CA ARG A 31 3.33 -9.71 -12.28
C ARG A 31 3.37 -11.05 -11.58
N CYS A 32 3.77 -12.06 -12.33
CA CYS A 32 4.07 -13.38 -11.82
C CYS A 32 5.59 -13.57 -11.79
N GLY A 33 6.12 -14.10 -10.70
CA GLY A 33 7.55 -14.38 -10.57
C GLY A 33 8.03 -15.43 -11.58
N THR A 34 9.22 -15.23 -12.14
CA THR A 34 9.75 -16.05 -13.25
C THR A 34 10.67 -17.19 -12.79
N SER A 35 11.11 -17.16 -11.54
CA SER A 35 12.23 -18.00 -11.06
C SER A 35 11.80 -19.35 -10.49
N LYS A 36 10.58 -19.45 -9.93
CA LYS A 36 10.12 -20.67 -9.23
C LYS A 36 8.62 -20.88 -9.41
N ASN A 37 8.27 -22.04 -9.97
CA ASN A 37 6.90 -22.53 -9.99
C ASN A 37 6.70 -23.65 -8.96
N TYR A 38 5.49 -23.77 -8.45
CA TYR A 38 5.08 -24.91 -7.64
C TYR A 38 4.15 -25.83 -8.45
N THR A 39 4.04 -27.09 -8.03
CA THR A 39 3.09 -28.04 -8.65
C THR A 39 1.75 -28.03 -7.91
N ILE A 40 0.66 -28.30 -8.63
CA ILE A 40 -0.72 -28.20 -8.12
C ILE A 40 -0.94 -29.04 -6.83
N ASN A 41 -0.27 -30.19 -6.69
CA ASN A 41 -0.42 -31.07 -5.52
C ASN A 41 0.70 -30.90 -4.47
N SER A 42 1.44 -29.78 -4.51
CA SER A 42 2.55 -29.53 -3.57
C SER A 42 2.07 -29.03 -2.21
N THR A 43 2.87 -29.26 -1.16
CA THR A 43 2.70 -28.62 0.15
C THR A 43 2.69 -27.09 0.03
N TYR A 44 3.51 -26.53 -0.86
CA TYR A 44 3.50 -25.10 -1.13
C TYR A 44 2.12 -24.60 -1.59
N ARG A 45 1.44 -25.33 -2.49
CA ARG A 45 0.08 -24.96 -2.94
C ARG A 45 -0.91 -24.90 -1.77
N ILE A 46 -0.87 -25.91 -0.90
CA ILE A 46 -1.73 -26.00 0.29
C ILE A 46 -1.45 -24.82 1.23
N ASN A 47 -0.17 -24.52 1.48
CA ASN A 47 0.22 -23.38 2.31
C ASN A 47 -0.21 -22.06 1.69
N LEU A 48 -0.14 -21.91 0.35
CA LEU A 48 -0.60 -20.71 -0.34
C LEU A 48 -2.12 -20.51 -0.21
N ASP A 49 -2.90 -21.58 -0.34
CA ASP A 49 -4.36 -21.52 -0.10
C ASP A 49 -4.69 -21.12 1.33
N ALA A 50 -4.01 -21.72 2.31
CA ALA A 50 -4.17 -21.36 3.72
C ALA A 50 -3.77 -19.90 3.98
N THR A 51 -2.66 -19.46 3.39
CA THR A 51 -2.15 -18.10 3.56
C THR A 51 -3.14 -17.08 3.01
N LEU A 52 -3.58 -17.23 1.77
CA LEU A 52 -4.47 -16.25 1.13
C LEU A 52 -5.90 -16.29 1.68
N SER A 53 -6.41 -17.44 2.11
CA SER A 53 -7.74 -17.52 2.74
C SER A 53 -7.77 -16.90 4.15
N THR A 54 -6.65 -16.93 4.88
CA THR A 54 -6.53 -16.33 6.22
C THR A 54 -6.20 -14.83 6.16
N LEU A 55 -5.48 -14.37 5.13
CA LEU A 55 -5.02 -12.99 5.02
C LEU A 55 -6.10 -11.91 5.28
N PRO A 56 -7.35 -12.02 4.80
CA PRO A 56 -8.38 -11.02 5.08
C PRO A 56 -8.71 -10.82 6.57
N THR A 57 -8.37 -11.77 7.44
CA THR A 57 -8.61 -11.68 8.89
C THR A 57 -7.44 -11.08 9.67
N THR A 58 -6.33 -10.70 9.02
CA THR A 58 -5.10 -10.24 9.68
C THR A 58 -4.85 -8.73 9.56
N ASN A 59 -5.91 -7.95 9.36
CA ASN A 59 -5.83 -6.49 9.29
C ASN A 59 -5.24 -5.92 10.59
N SER A 60 -4.17 -5.13 10.50
CA SER A 60 -3.59 -4.39 11.64
C SER A 60 -4.44 -3.19 12.09
N GLY A 61 -5.59 -2.97 11.42
CA GLY A 61 -6.61 -1.98 11.79
C GLY A 61 -6.83 -0.91 10.73
N LEU A 62 -5.79 -0.56 9.96
CA LEU A 62 -5.83 0.52 8.96
C LEU A 62 -5.49 0.04 7.53
N GLY A 63 -5.87 -1.20 7.20
CA GLY A 63 -5.84 -1.71 5.83
C GLY A 63 -4.51 -2.34 5.43
N PHE A 64 -3.63 -2.64 6.38
CA PHE A 64 -2.44 -3.47 6.16
C PHE A 64 -2.68 -4.87 6.70
N PHE A 65 -2.40 -5.86 5.86
CA PHE A 65 -2.58 -7.27 6.17
C PHE A 65 -1.25 -7.96 5.92
N ASN A 66 -0.88 -8.87 6.81
CA ASN A 66 0.24 -9.77 6.57
C ASN A 66 -0.08 -11.14 7.17
N PHE A 67 0.39 -12.18 6.51
CA PHE A 67 0.27 -13.54 7.03
C PHE A 67 1.27 -14.46 6.32
N SER A 68 1.82 -15.40 7.09
CA SER A 68 2.77 -16.38 6.58
C SER A 68 2.42 -17.78 7.07
N THR A 69 2.62 -18.78 6.20
CA THR A 69 2.39 -20.20 6.51
C THR A 69 3.54 -21.04 5.99
N GLY A 70 3.88 -22.10 6.73
CA GLY A 70 4.88 -23.08 6.33
C GLY A 70 6.33 -22.62 6.53
N GLU A 71 7.26 -23.50 6.17
CA GLU A 71 8.69 -23.31 6.41
C GLU A 71 9.53 -23.80 5.23
N GLY A 72 10.78 -23.33 5.15
CA GLY A 72 11.75 -23.72 4.13
C GLY A 72 11.22 -23.51 2.71
N ASN A 73 11.34 -24.54 1.85
CA ASN A 73 10.90 -24.48 0.45
C ASN A 73 9.37 -24.38 0.26
N ASN A 74 8.61 -24.58 1.34
CA ASN A 74 7.14 -24.51 1.37
C ASN A 74 6.63 -23.27 2.12
N ALA A 75 7.52 -22.37 2.57
CA ALA A 75 7.12 -21.12 3.19
C ALA A 75 6.41 -20.21 2.18
N VAL A 76 5.31 -19.60 2.60
CA VAL A 76 4.57 -18.59 1.85
C VAL A 76 4.41 -17.38 2.75
N ASN A 77 4.89 -16.23 2.29
CA ASN A 77 4.69 -14.94 2.92
C ASN A 77 3.72 -14.12 2.07
N SER A 78 2.84 -13.37 2.71
CA SER A 78 1.92 -12.48 2.01
C SER A 78 1.75 -11.16 2.74
N ILE A 79 1.59 -10.10 1.96
CA ILE A 79 1.16 -8.79 2.41
C ILE A 79 0.05 -8.27 1.51
N ALA A 80 -0.85 -7.49 2.08
CA ALA A 80 -1.75 -6.63 1.32
C ALA A 80 -1.81 -5.25 1.97
N LEU A 81 -1.96 -4.23 1.14
CA LEU A 81 -2.08 -2.86 1.60
C LEU A 81 -3.18 -2.15 0.82
N CYS A 82 -4.21 -1.72 1.54
CA CYS A 82 -5.24 -0.83 1.03
C CYS A 82 -4.76 0.61 1.04
N ARG A 83 -5.29 1.41 0.12
CA ARG A 83 -5.02 2.84 0.07
C ARG A 83 -5.60 3.52 1.31
N GLY A 84 -4.87 4.43 1.93
CA GLY A 84 -5.19 4.92 3.28
C GLY A 84 -6.57 5.60 3.43
N ASP A 85 -7.12 6.15 2.35
CA ASP A 85 -8.40 6.87 2.30
C ASP A 85 -9.62 5.98 1.96
N VAL A 86 -9.45 4.65 1.80
CA VAL A 86 -10.56 3.77 1.41
C VAL A 86 -11.27 3.17 2.63
N SER A 87 -12.59 3.00 2.53
CA SER A 87 -13.39 2.41 3.61
C SER A 87 -12.99 0.95 3.89
N PRO A 88 -13.22 0.43 5.11
CA PRO A 88 -12.96 -0.99 5.43
C PRO A 88 -13.68 -1.97 4.49
N VAL A 89 -14.90 -1.63 4.04
CA VAL A 89 -15.68 -2.45 3.11
C VAL A 89 -15.01 -2.48 1.74
N THR A 90 -14.62 -1.31 1.21
CA THR A 90 -13.91 -1.20 -0.07
C THR A 90 -12.55 -1.92 -0.02
N CYS A 91 -11.83 -1.77 1.08
CA CYS A 91 -10.56 -2.44 1.32
C CYS A 91 -10.72 -3.97 1.30
N SER A 92 -11.69 -4.50 2.06
CA SER A 92 -11.98 -5.94 2.10
C SER A 92 -12.41 -6.48 0.73
N SER A 93 -13.28 -5.75 0.01
CA SER A 93 -13.69 -6.13 -1.35
C SER A 93 -12.49 -6.20 -2.29
N CYS A 94 -11.63 -5.17 -2.27
CA CYS A 94 -10.43 -5.10 -3.11
C CYS A 94 -9.48 -6.27 -2.84
N LEU A 95 -9.24 -6.60 -1.57
CA LEU A 95 -8.40 -7.73 -1.19
C LEU A 95 -9.00 -9.08 -1.64
N ASN A 96 -10.31 -9.28 -1.44
CA ASN A 96 -10.99 -10.50 -1.86
C ASN A 96 -10.93 -10.70 -3.39
N ASP A 97 -11.16 -9.64 -4.16
CA ASP A 97 -11.01 -9.68 -5.61
C ASP A 97 -9.57 -9.97 -6.04
N SER A 98 -8.60 -9.36 -5.33
CA SER A 98 -7.17 -9.61 -5.58
C SER A 98 -6.80 -11.07 -5.35
N ILE A 99 -7.27 -11.68 -4.26
CA ILE A 99 -7.02 -13.10 -3.94
C ILE A 99 -7.56 -14.00 -5.04
N VAL A 100 -8.76 -13.73 -5.57
CA VAL A 100 -9.33 -14.57 -6.63
C VAL A 100 -8.58 -14.36 -7.95
N ASN A 101 -8.29 -13.12 -8.32
CA ASN A 101 -7.72 -12.82 -9.64
C ASN A 101 -6.23 -13.15 -9.74
N ILE A 102 -5.45 -12.96 -8.67
CA ILE A 102 -4.01 -13.27 -8.71
C ILE A 102 -3.77 -14.76 -8.99
N ARG A 103 -4.67 -15.63 -8.54
CA ARG A 103 -4.62 -17.09 -8.78
C ARG A 103 -4.98 -17.47 -10.21
N LYS A 104 -5.77 -16.64 -10.91
CA LYS A 104 -6.11 -16.83 -12.33
C LYS A 104 -4.96 -16.37 -13.23
N VAL A 105 -4.38 -15.22 -12.90
CA VAL A 105 -3.32 -14.58 -13.67
C VAL A 105 -1.96 -15.25 -13.47
N CYS A 106 -1.66 -15.65 -12.23
CA CYS A 106 -0.44 -16.36 -11.84
C CYS A 106 -0.77 -17.75 -11.28
N PRO A 107 -1.02 -18.75 -12.15
CA PRO A 107 -1.60 -20.04 -11.75
C PRO A 107 -0.66 -20.94 -10.96
N ASP A 108 0.66 -20.82 -11.14
CA ASP A 108 1.67 -21.74 -10.61
C ASP A 108 2.94 -21.07 -10.08
N GLN A 109 3.02 -19.74 -10.07
CA GLN A 109 4.20 -19.00 -9.60
C GLN A 109 4.24 -18.88 -8.08
N LYS A 110 5.43 -19.10 -7.49
CA LYS A 110 5.69 -18.92 -6.06
C LYS A 110 5.79 -17.45 -5.61
N GLU A 111 5.70 -16.53 -6.55
CA GLU A 111 5.67 -15.11 -6.28
C GLU A 111 4.68 -14.46 -7.24
N ALA A 112 3.86 -13.55 -6.73
CA ALA A 112 3.01 -12.72 -7.57
C ALA A 112 2.62 -11.44 -6.84
N ILE A 113 2.51 -10.36 -7.62
CA ILE A 113 1.96 -9.09 -7.18
C ILE A 113 0.78 -8.70 -8.08
N GLY A 114 -0.30 -8.24 -7.47
CA GLY A 114 -1.47 -7.67 -8.15
C GLY A 114 -1.82 -6.33 -7.53
N VAL A 115 -2.07 -5.34 -8.37
CA VAL A 115 -2.32 -3.94 -7.97
C VAL A 115 -3.63 -3.46 -8.57
N TYR A 116 -4.51 -2.97 -7.71
CA TYR A 116 -5.65 -2.13 -8.05
C TYR A 116 -5.42 -0.69 -7.58
N ASP A 117 -6.30 0.23 -7.98
CA ASP A 117 -6.23 1.62 -7.51
C ASP A 117 -6.49 1.77 -5.99
N PHE A 118 -7.10 0.76 -5.36
CA PHE A 118 -7.49 0.79 -3.94
C PHE A 118 -6.71 -0.16 -3.04
N CYS A 119 -6.00 -1.15 -3.59
CA CYS A 119 -5.16 -2.04 -2.81
C CYS A 119 -4.13 -2.76 -3.68
N LEU A 120 -3.11 -3.31 -3.04
CA LEU A 120 -2.19 -4.28 -3.63
C LEU A 120 -2.18 -5.57 -2.79
N LEU A 121 -1.87 -6.69 -3.46
CA LEU A 121 -1.59 -7.98 -2.86
C LEU A 121 -0.26 -8.49 -3.40
N HIS A 122 0.65 -8.89 -2.51
CA HIS A 122 1.92 -9.51 -2.88
C HIS A 122 2.12 -10.78 -2.03
N TYR A 123 2.37 -11.92 -2.68
CA TYR A 123 2.87 -13.11 -2.00
C TYR A 123 4.20 -13.56 -2.62
N SER A 124 5.06 -14.17 -1.80
CA SER A 124 6.32 -14.76 -2.25
C SER A 124 6.74 -15.91 -1.33
N ASN A 125 7.58 -16.81 -1.82
CA ASN A 125 8.33 -17.74 -0.98
C ASN A 125 9.53 -17.09 -0.26
N ASN A 126 9.84 -15.83 -0.56
CA ASN A 126 10.86 -15.03 0.12
C ASN A 126 10.22 -14.14 1.20
N ALA A 127 11.02 -13.61 2.11
CA ALA A 127 10.54 -12.65 3.11
C ALA A 127 10.10 -11.34 2.43
N LEU A 128 8.94 -10.81 2.83
CA LEU A 128 8.36 -9.60 2.23
C LEU A 128 8.45 -8.35 3.14
N LEU A 129 8.59 -8.53 4.45
CA LEU A 129 8.69 -7.44 5.42
C LEU A 129 10.14 -6.96 5.57
N VAL A 130 10.79 -6.67 4.46
CA VAL A 130 12.19 -6.24 4.39
C VAL A 130 12.27 -5.06 3.44
N TYR A 131 13.02 -4.03 3.81
CA TYR A 131 13.40 -2.96 2.89
C TYR A 131 14.57 -3.44 2.02
N GLN A 132 14.38 -3.46 0.71
CA GLN A 132 15.43 -3.81 -0.26
C GLN A 132 15.65 -2.63 -1.20
N GLU A 133 16.86 -2.09 -1.16
CA GLU A 133 17.21 -0.87 -1.90
C GLU A 133 17.60 -1.17 -3.36
N GLN A 134 18.10 -2.38 -3.65
CA GLN A 134 18.82 -2.67 -4.91
C GLN A 134 18.02 -3.39 -6.01
N GLU A 135 16.84 -3.94 -5.72
CA GLU A 135 15.95 -4.57 -6.72
C GLU A 135 14.52 -4.05 -6.55
N LYS A 136 14.31 -2.79 -6.93
CA LYS A 136 12.99 -2.17 -6.89
C LYS A 136 12.25 -2.50 -8.18
N GLU A 137 11.46 -3.58 -8.14
CA GLU A 137 10.47 -3.81 -9.19
C GLU A 137 9.25 -2.93 -8.93
N TYR A 138 9.04 -1.95 -9.81
CA TYR A 138 8.00 -0.93 -9.69
C TYR A 138 7.08 -0.94 -10.91
N PHE A 139 5.83 -0.52 -10.70
CA PHE A 139 4.91 -0.19 -11.78
C PHE A 139 4.80 1.33 -11.90
N SER A 140 5.08 1.87 -13.08
CA SER A 140 4.90 3.28 -13.38
C SER A 140 3.84 3.49 -14.45
N GLN A 141 3.05 4.56 -14.28
CA GLN A 141 2.09 5.00 -15.28
C GLN A 141 1.99 6.52 -15.23
N PHE A 142 2.38 7.18 -16.32
CA PHE A 142 2.34 8.63 -16.46
C PHE A 142 1.38 9.07 -17.56
N ASN A 143 0.82 10.26 -17.39
CA ASN A 143 -0.04 10.87 -18.38
C ASN A 143 0.75 11.12 -19.68
N GLY A 144 0.15 10.91 -20.85
CA GLY A 144 0.79 11.25 -22.13
C GLY A 144 1.05 12.76 -22.28
N ARG A 145 0.18 13.58 -21.69
CA ARG A 145 0.17 15.04 -21.80
C ARG A 145 1.19 15.70 -20.88
N LYS A 146 1.67 16.87 -21.32
CA LYS A 146 2.54 17.75 -20.56
C LYS A 146 1.88 19.11 -20.31
N THR A 147 2.30 19.77 -19.23
CA THR A 147 1.96 21.17 -18.96
C THR A 147 2.65 22.08 -19.98
N THR A 148 2.07 23.26 -20.22
CA THR A 148 2.66 24.34 -21.03
C THR A 148 3.75 25.10 -20.27
N ASP A 149 3.61 25.23 -18.95
CA ASP A 149 4.58 25.88 -18.06
C ASP A 149 5.19 24.82 -17.12
N ILE A 150 6.28 24.20 -17.58
CA ILE A 150 6.98 23.10 -16.90
C ILE A 150 7.59 23.57 -15.58
N ASP A 151 8.26 24.73 -15.59
CA ASP A 151 8.97 25.24 -14.41
C ASP A 151 8.00 25.56 -13.29
N ARG A 152 6.90 26.26 -13.59
CA ARG A 152 5.89 26.59 -12.58
C ARG A 152 5.18 25.35 -12.05
N PHE A 153 4.90 24.38 -12.91
CA PHE A 153 4.30 23.11 -12.48
C PHE A 153 5.22 22.33 -11.55
N ASN A 154 6.49 22.16 -11.90
CA ASN A 154 7.45 21.44 -11.07
C ASN A 154 7.74 22.17 -9.75
N ASN A 155 7.80 23.50 -9.77
CA ASN A 155 7.92 24.32 -8.56
C ASN A 155 6.72 24.20 -7.61
N ALA A 156 5.58 23.69 -8.09
CA ALA A 156 4.44 23.32 -7.26
C ALA A 156 4.46 21.82 -6.89
N LEU A 157 4.72 20.93 -7.84
CA LEU A 157 4.68 19.48 -7.63
C LEU A 157 5.75 19.00 -6.65
N ARG A 158 7.00 19.46 -6.78
CA ARG A 158 8.11 18.98 -5.96
C ARG A 158 7.90 19.30 -4.46
N PRO A 159 7.62 20.55 -4.06
CA PRO A 159 7.30 20.85 -2.66
C PRO A 159 6.07 20.12 -2.12
N LEU A 160 5.04 19.89 -2.96
CA LEU A 160 3.89 19.10 -2.56
C LEU A 160 4.32 17.65 -2.23
N MET A 161 5.12 17.01 -3.08
CA MET A 161 5.61 15.66 -2.82
C MET A 161 6.55 15.58 -1.62
N ASP A 162 7.42 16.57 -1.43
CA ASP A 162 8.31 16.64 -0.25
C ASP A 162 7.52 16.73 1.06
N GLU A 163 6.45 17.54 1.09
CA GLU A 163 5.56 17.66 2.26
C GLU A 163 4.80 16.36 2.54
N LEU A 164 4.24 15.74 1.51
CA LEU A 164 3.51 14.48 1.63
C LEU A 164 4.41 13.32 2.04
N ARG A 165 5.65 13.28 1.52
CA ARG A 165 6.68 12.32 1.95
C ARG A 165 6.92 12.42 3.45
N GLY A 166 7.22 13.63 3.94
CA GLY A 166 7.48 13.83 5.37
C GLY A 166 6.28 13.44 6.25
N ALA A 167 5.08 13.84 5.84
CA ALA A 167 3.85 13.52 6.57
C ALA A 167 3.53 12.02 6.58
N ALA A 168 3.68 11.32 5.44
CA ALA A 168 3.44 9.88 5.36
C ALA A 168 4.47 9.09 6.17
N ALA A 169 5.76 9.45 6.07
CA ALA A 169 6.83 8.80 6.81
C ALA A 169 6.62 8.87 8.34
N ALA A 170 6.14 10.01 8.83
CA ALA A 170 5.82 10.27 10.23
C ALA A 170 4.47 9.67 10.70
N GLY A 171 3.72 8.96 9.85
CA GLY A 171 2.39 8.41 10.15
C GLY A 171 2.34 7.30 11.23
N GLY A 172 3.50 6.90 11.76
CA GLY A 172 3.59 5.85 12.78
C GLY A 172 3.49 4.42 12.22
N PRO A 173 3.23 3.41 13.07
CA PRO A 173 3.34 1.99 12.70
C PRO A 173 2.07 1.39 12.08
N LEU A 174 0.93 2.09 12.12
CA LEU A 174 -0.35 1.56 11.64
C LEU A 174 -0.71 2.04 10.23
N LEU A 175 -0.40 3.30 9.91
CA LEU A 175 -0.72 3.90 8.62
C LEU A 175 0.26 5.02 8.28
N LYS A 176 0.99 4.84 7.17
CA LYS A 176 1.91 5.84 6.62
C LYS A 176 1.33 6.39 5.33
N PHE A 177 0.46 7.39 5.46
CA PHE A 177 -0.34 7.90 4.36
C PHE A 177 -0.51 9.41 4.47
N ALA A 178 -0.34 10.11 3.36
CA ALA A 178 -0.59 11.54 3.28
C ALA A 178 -1.18 11.92 1.92
N THR A 179 -2.11 12.86 1.96
CA THR A 179 -2.71 13.46 0.76
C THR A 179 -2.70 14.96 0.90
N GLY A 180 -2.61 15.66 -0.23
CA GLY A 180 -2.62 17.10 -0.24
C GLY A 180 -2.82 17.65 -1.63
N ASN A 181 -2.87 18.97 -1.71
CA ASN A 181 -2.89 19.66 -2.98
C ASN A 181 -2.16 20.98 -2.89
N ARG A 182 -1.74 21.48 -4.05
CA ARG A 182 -1.09 22.78 -4.19
C ARG A 182 -1.57 23.47 -5.45
N THR A 183 -1.63 24.80 -5.42
CA THR A 183 -1.93 25.59 -6.60
C THR A 183 -0.79 25.47 -7.62
N GLY A 184 -1.13 25.05 -8.84
CA GLY A 184 -0.24 24.94 -9.99
C GLY A 184 -0.36 26.13 -10.95
N PRO A 185 0.16 26.00 -12.18
CA PRO A 185 -0.08 26.97 -13.25
C PRO A 185 -1.57 27.09 -13.59
N ASP A 186 -1.95 28.20 -14.23
CA ASP A 186 -3.31 28.46 -14.74
C ASP A 186 -4.46 28.35 -13.71
N PHE A 187 -4.14 28.54 -12.42
CA PHE A 187 -5.06 28.39 -11.28
C PHE A 187 -5.60 26.96 -11.05
N ASP A 188 -5.05 25.97 -11.76
CA ASP A 188 -5.36 24.56 -11.53
C ASP A 188 -4.72 24.06 -10.23
N ARG A 189 -5.31 23.02 -9.63
CA ARG A 189 -4.76 22.36 -8.46
C ARG A 189 -4.04 21.08 -8.86
N ILE A 190 -2.85 20.89 -8.31
CA ILE A 190 -2.12 19.62 -8.35
C ILE A 190 -2.49 18.87 -7.08
N TYR A 191 -3.00 17.66 -7.21
CA TYR A 191 -3.35 16.76 -6.12
C TYR A 191 -2.25 15.70 -5.99
N GLY A 192 -1.85 15.40 -4.77
CA GLY A 192 -0.81 14.43 -4.47
C GLY A 192 -1.25 13.46 -3.38
N LEU A 193 -0.73 12.24 -3.47
CA LEU A 193 -0.89 11.18 -2.49
C LEU A 193 0.44 10.45 -2.36
N VAL A 194 0.88 10.22 -1.13
CA VAL A 194 2.02 9.36 -0.77
C VAL A 194 1.58 8.33 0.26
N GLN A 195 2.00 7.08 0.07
CA GLN A 195 1.77 6.00 1.00
C GLN A 195 2.99 5.09 1.11
N CYS A 196 3.31 4.66 2.32
CA CYS A 196 4.33 3.65 2.59
C CYS A 196 3.72 2.43 3.27
N SER A 197 4.35 1.28 3.07
CA SER A 197 4.05 0.08 3.83
C SER A 197 4.33 0.31 5.32
N PRO A 198 3.41 -0.04 6.24
CA PRO A 198 3.56 0.30 7.66
C PRO A 198 4.76 -0.33 8.38
N TYR A 199 5.33 -1.42 7.84
CA TYR A 199 6.49 -2.08 8.42
C TYR A 199 7.81 -1.31 8.23
N LEU A 200 7.83 -0.29 7.36
CA LEU A 200 9.02 0.53 7.14
C LEU A 200 9.27 1.48 8.31
N THR A 201 10.53 1.79 8.56
CA THR A 201 10.91 2.93 9.40
C THR A 201 10.53 4.25 8.72
N GLU A 202 10.57 5.35 9.48
CA GLU A 202 10.39 6.69 8.91
C GLU A 202 11.44 7.01 7.84
N GLN A 203 12.70 6.64 8.10
CA GLN A 203 13.80 6.83 7.17
C GLN A 203 13.59 6.02 5.88
N GLU A 204 13.34 4.72 5.98
CA GLU A 204 13.14 3.86 4.80
C GLU A 204 11.93 4.29 3.96
N CYS A 205 10.85 4.76 4.60
CA CYS A 205 9.71 5.33 3.88
C CYS A 205 10.11 6.60 3.12
N SER A 206 10.84 7.52 3.77
CA SER A 206 11.29 8.75 3.14
C SER A 206 12.24 8.46 1.96
N GLU A 207 13.21 7.57 2.15
CA GLU A 207 14.15 7.18 1.09
C GLU A 207 13.42 6.53 -0.10
N CYS A 208 12.50 5.60 0.16
CA CYS A 208 11.70 4.97 -0.89
C CYS A 208 10.95 6.01 -1.74
N VAL A 209 10.30 6.99 -1.11
CA VAL A 209 9.53 8.00 -1.84
C VAL A 209 10.45 8.99 -2.57
N GLU A 210 11.58 9.36 -1.98
CA GLU A 210 12.51 10.32 -2.60
C GLU A 210 13.14 9.79 -3.89
N ASP A 211 13.55 8.51 -3.90
CA ASP A 211 14.12 7.87 -5.08
C ASP A 211 13.15 7.93 -6.27
N GLU A 212 11.89 7.59 -6.02
CA GLU A 212 10.87 7.47 -7.05
C GLU A 212 10.34 8.85 -7.49
N VAL A 213 10.25 9.82 -6.57
CA VAL A 213 9.89 11.21 -6.92
C VAL A 213 10.99 11.88 -7.74
N SER A 214 12.26 11.56 -7.48
CA SER A 214 13.40 12.09 -8.24
C SER A 214 13.39 11.63 -9.70
N MET A 215 12.92 10.40 -9.97
CA MET A 215 12.76 9.87 -11.33
C MET A 215 11.79 10.70 -12.19
N ILE A 216 10.76 11.30 -11.59
CA ILE A 216 9.81 12.18 -12.31
C ILE A 216 10.55 13.33 -13.01
N GLY A 217 11.54 13.93 -12.34
CA GLY A 217 12.30 15.04 -12.90
C GLY A 217 13.20 14.66 -14.07
N ILE A 218 13.58 13.38 -14.16
CA ILE A 218 14.52 12.86 -15.16
C ILE A 218 13.76 12.36 -16.39
N GLU A 219 12.77 11.48 -16.21
CA GLU A 219 12.12 10.76 -17.30
C GLU A 219 10.73 11.34 -17.65
N ASP A 220 10.03 11.89 -16.66
CA ASP A 220 8.64 12.33 -16.75
C ASP A 220 8.46 13.84 -16.51
N ASN A 221 9.48 14.60 -16.91
CA ASN A 221 9.49 16.03 -16.68
C ASN A 221 8.31 16.74 -17.39
N GLY A 222 7.53 17.50 -16.61
CA GLY A 222 6.37 18.26 -17.04
C GLY A 222 5.10 17.44 -17.31
N LYS A 223 5.08 16.15 -16.98
CA LYS A 223 3.85 15.34 -17.06
C LYS A 223 2.81 15.87 -16.08
N ILE A 224 1.54 15.91 -16.50
CA ILE A 224 0.43 16.48 -15.68
C ILE A 224 -0.20 15.48 -14.70
N GLY A 225 0.30 14.25 -14.68
CA GLY A 225 -0.18 13.22 -13.79
C GLY A 225 0.65 11.96 -13.94
N GLY A 226 0.70 11.17 -12.88
CA GLY A 226 1.38 9.90 -12.89
C GLY A 226 1.38 9.22 -11.52
N LYS A 227 1.73 7.95 -11.53
CA LYS A 227 1.91 7.13 -10.33
C LYS A 227 3.08 6.18 -10.49
N ILE A 228 3.72 5.90 -9.38
CA ILE A 228 4.65 4.78 -9.22
C ILE A 228 4.19 3.95 -8.02
N VAL A 229 4.13 2.63 -8.21
CA VAL A 229 3.71 1.66 -7.20
C VAL A 229 4.82 0.65 -6.98
N LEU A 230 5.27 0.54 -5.72
CA LEU A 230 6.14 -0.51 -5.22
C LEU A 230 5.42 -1.25 -4.07
N PRO A 231 5.88 -2.46 -3.70
CA PRO A 231 5.44 -3.11 -2.46
C PRO A 231 5.72 -2.26 -1.21
N THR A 232 6.76 -1.41 -1.25
CA THR A 232 7.26 -0.61 -0.12
C THR A 232 6.64 0.79 -0.06
N CYS A 233 6.52 1.48 -1.19
CA CYS A 233 5.94 2.81 -1.26
C CYS A 233 5.15 3.06 -2.55
N TYR A 234 4.27 4.04 -2.50
CA TYR A 234 3.37 4.45 -3.56
C TYR A 234 3.27 5.96 -3.56
N PHE A 235 3.33 6.56 -4.73
CA PHE A 235 2.88 7.93 -4.91
C PHE A 235 2.03 8.08 -6.16
N ARG A 236 1.18 9.11 -6.14
CA ARG A 236 0.41 9.54 -7.30
C ARG A 236 0.20 11.04 -7.26
N PHE A 237 0.26 11.67 -8.43
CA PHE A 237 -0.26 13.01 -8.63
C PHE A 237 -1.12 13.12 -9.86
N GLU A 238 -2.06 14.05 -9.82
CA GLU A 238 -2.96 14.38 -10.92
C GLU A 238 -3.38 15.85 -10.81
N ILE A 239 -3.88 16.41 -11.92
CA ILE A 239 -4.53 17.73 -11.94
C ILE A 239 -6.04 17.68 -11.62
N TYR A 240 -6.54 16.53 -11.16
CA TYR A 240 -7.92 16.33 -10.73
C TYR A 240 -7.94 15.57 -9.39
N PRO A 241 -8.98 15.73 -8.56
CA PRO A 241 -9.07 15.01 -7.30
C PRO A 241 -9.30 13.50 -7.54
N PHE A 242 -8.54 12.64 -6.83
CA PHE A 242 -8.62 11.17 -6.95
C PHE A 242 -8.61 10.42 -5.59
N PHE A 243 -8.64 11.16 -4.50
CA PHE A 243 -8.70 10.66 -3.12
C PHE A 243 -9.82 11.35 -2.35
N ASP A 244 -10.28 10.73 -1.27
CA ASP A 244 -11.28 11.32 -0.39
C ASP A 244 -10.72 12.59 0.29
N GLN A 245 -11.22 13.75 -0.12
CA GLN A 245 -10.81 15.05 0.42
C GLN A 245 -11.23 15.24 1.89
N ASN A 246 -12.15 14.42 2.39
CA ASN A 246 -12.62 14.45 3.78
C ASN A 246 -11.82 13.51 4.69
N PHE A 247 -10.93 12.69 4.12
CA PHE A 247 -10.08 11.81 4.90
C PHE A 247 -9.13 12.64 5.78
N ARG A 248 -9.18 12.39 7.08
CA ARG A 248 -8.19 12.90 8.03
C ARG A 248 -7.51 11.68 8.65
N ALA A 249 -6.22 11.51 8.37
CA ALA A 249 -5.42 10.55 9.13
C ALA A 249 -5.51 10.94 10.61
N THR A 250 -6.10 10.09 11.44
CA THR A 250 -6.04 10.28 12.88
C THR A 250 -4.58 10.14 13.30
N PRO A 251 -3.97 11.15 13.95
CA PRO A 251 -2.62 11.01 14.46
C PRO A 251 -2.56 9.80 15.40
N PRO A 252 -1.43 9.05 15.43
CA PRO A 252 -1.31 7.91 16.32
C PRO A 252 -1.60 8.33 17.77
N PRO A 253 -2.23 7.46 18.59
CA PRO A 253 -2.39 7.74 20.00
C PRO A 253 -1.01 8.03 20.59
N SER A 254 -0.83 9.20 21.21
CA SER A 254 0.39 9.50 21.94
C SER A 254 0.56 8.45 23.04
N PHE A 255 1.62 7.64 22.98
CA PHE A 255 1.97 6.76 24.09
C PHE A 255 2.15 7.63 25.36
N PRO A 256 1.62 7.20 26.52
CA PRO A 256 1.89 7.91 27.76
C PRO A 256 3.40 7.95 28.01
N PRO A 257 3.95 9.06 28.54
CA PRO A 257 5.37 9.17 28.81
C PRO A 257 5.83 8.02 29.72
N PRO A 258 7.05 7.49 29.52
CA PRO A 258 7.59 6.45 30.39
C PRO A 258 7.64 6.96 31.84
N PRO A 259 7.38 6.11 32.84
CA PRO A 259 7.49 6.50 34.24
C PRO A 259 8.92 7.00 34.53
N PRO A 260 9.07 8.00 35.42
CA PRO A 260 10.39 8.51 35.78
C PRO A 260 11.27 7.37 36.33
N PRO A 261 12.58 7.37 36.02
CA PRO A 261 13.49 6.37 36.55
C PRO A 261 13.48 6.39 38.09
N PRO A 262 13.65 5.23 38.75
CA PRO A 262 13.76 5.17 40.20
C PRO A 262 14.87 6.09 40.68
N SER A 263 14.56 6.99 41.62
CA SER A 263 15.58 7.80 42.28
C SER A 263 16.49 6.89 43.09
N PHE A 264 17.74 6.72 42.66
CA PHE A 264 18.74 6.04 43.46
C PHE A 264 19.06 6.91 44.69
N PRO A 265 19.12 6.33 45.91
CA PRO A 265 19.61 7.05 47.07
C PRO A 265 21.06 7.50 46.83
N PRO A 266 21.46 8.68 47.35
CA PRO A 266 22.82 9.16 47.18
C PRO A 266 23.83 8.17 47.75
N PRO A 267 25.01 8.01 47.12
CA PRO A 267 26.04 7.13 47.64
C PRO A 267 26.48 7.59 49.04
N PRO A 268 26.79 6.65 49.95
CA PRO A 268 27.27 7.00 51.28
C PRO A 268 28.59 7.78 51.19
N PRO A 269 28.85 8.70 52.14
CA PRO A 269 30.09 9.48 52.16
C PRO A 269 31.32 8.58 52.20
N ALA A 270 32.32 8.88 51.37
CA ALA A 270 33.60 8.20 51.38
C ALA A 270 34.25 8.33 52.77
N GLY A 271 34.41 7.21 53.48
CA GLY A 271 35.12 7.16 54.75
C GLY A 271 36.59 7.51 54.53
N MET A 272 37.09 8.49 55.30
CA MET A 272 38.52 8.79 55.38
C MET A 272 39.26 7.58 55.96
N THR A 273 40.11 6.96 55.16
CA THR A 273 41.10 5.99 55.64
C THR A 273 42.16 6.76 56.42
N ASN A 274 42.12 6.68 57.75
CA ASN A 274 43.21 7.15 58.61
C ASN A 274 44.44 6.25 58.38
N ILE A 275 45.51 6.84 57.87
CA ILE A 275 46.85 6.27 57.88
C ILE A 275 47.41 6.50 59.29
N PHE A 276 47.58 5.42 60.06
CA PHE A 276 48.51 5.39 61.20
C PHE A 276 49.66 4.44 60.84
N LEU A 277 50.87 4.91 61.20
CA LEU A 277 52.19 4.30 61.01
C LEU A 277 52.26 2.80 61.34
#